data_AF-G0MPL9-F1
#
_entry.id   AF-G0MPL9-F1
#
_cell.length_a   1.000
_cell.length_b   1.000
_cell.length_c   1.000
_cell.angle_alpha   90.00
_cell.angle_beta   90.00
_cell.angle_gamma   90.00
#
_symmetry.space_group_name_H-M   'P 1'
#
loop_
_entity.id
_entity.type
_entity.pdbx_description
1 polymer ?
#
loop_
_entity_poly.entity_id
_entity_poly.type
_entity_poly.pdbx_seq_one_letter_code
_entity_poly.pdbx_strand_id
1 'polypeptide(L)'
;MEVTGEQPLVYRFPVSAVLNNFDLVEKILGEVTDDIRNNIKLRLVNRTFLDVCHANLRRNHKDLKIEYIYVKARDQNTQMIRKNQVYINYRRFPVSNVYSYLSFLKNIVKVEIRSLVTKNLGQLEPSLQDLLHESIKLSLIQNRGDSLKKLIGMEEICRPGNCEACVLIPKECVEYGPLGIENLQKSFTKPRVFDKLIVPDYLLDDIANVCLDSTQSKDDCLRAVCEFIPSNISCETLVLKISEKRKVWINPEMDNEMQERLRTYPIPDHQPMPREVIEVMLKQWNVQSVVLKFVHNDHREEHAGEWTRNDLFTKLCFKDPYINIKESDPKFKIKEVFVDLTDSSECNAHLARSYLYPVRQQSYVHLPSKIRRVFLNDKLKIQFSHYLTGSYPRISSVVDGTMNIINTEAPENLEVEIMNIYLVWKNDIDYFDELSKQKPHERPAVYEDFYISKLPNQINISHKTLNLKDQLFIKKEWIGRRFQLINKKRNCIINLTMFENDHLLDKDQKAPPCPPLRLLWPLGSYEEN
;
A
#
# COMPACT_ATOMS: atom_id res chain seq x y z
N MET A 1 19.83 -76.76 10.41
CA MET A 1 19.22 -75.70 11.23
C MET A 1 20.09 -74.48 11.12
N GLU A 2 19.46 -73.41 10.64
CA GLU A 2 19.83 -72.00 10.70
C GLU A 2 20.44 -71.65 12.07
N VAL A 3 21.30 -70.65 12.23
CA VAL A 3 20.94 -69.24 12.08
C VAL A 3 22.08 -68.41 11.50
N THR A 4 21.67 -67.66 10.50
CA THR A 4 22.31 -66.61 9.72
C THR A 4 22.87 -65.47 10.58
N GLY A 5 24.11 -65.08 10.28
CA GLY A 5 24.67 -63.81 10.74
C GLY A 5 24.04 -62.64 9.99
N GLU A 6 23.16 -61.91 10.67
CA GLU A 6 22.74 -60.58 10.24
C GLU A 6 23.85 -59.57 10.57
N GLN A 7 24.59 -59.14 9.55
CA GLN A 7 25.32 -57.87 9.61
C GLN A 7 24.29 -56.74 9.55
N PRO A 8 24.26 -55.78 10.51
CA PRO A 8 23.51 -54.58 10.31
C PRO A 8 24.27 -53.71 9.30
N LEU A 9 23.83 -53.76 8.04
CA LEU A 9 24.10 -52.76 7.01
C LEU A 9 23.44 -51.42 7.43
N VAL A 10 23.94 -50.80 8.50
CA VAL A 10 23.74 -49.37 8.71
C VAL A 10 24.67 -48.68 7.72
N TYR A 11 24.15 -48.37 6.54
CA TYR A 11 24.71 -47.37 5.65
C TYR A 11 24.96 -46.10 6.48
N ARG A 12 26.19 -45.93 6.97
CA ARG A 12 26.68 -44.67 7.55
C ARG A 12 26.80 -43.69 6.40
N PHE A 13 25.70 -43.07 5.98
CA PHE A 13 25.78 -41.76 5.36
C PHE A 13 26.50 -40.86 6.37
N PRO A 14 27.70 -40.34 6.07
CA PRO A 14 28.42 -39.52 7.03
C PRO A 14 27.56 -38.28 7.27
N VAL A 15 27.10 -38.09 8.50
CA VAL A 15 26.38 -36.86 8.88
C VAL A 15 27.21 -35.62 8.48
N SER A 16 28.54 -35.73 8.50
CA SER A 16 29.47 -34.72 7.99
C SER A 16 29.34 -34.44 6.48
N ALA A 17 29.04 -35.44 5.65
CA ALA A 17 28.83 -35.25 4.21
C ALA A 17 27.56 -34.44 3.93
N VAL A 18 26.52 -34.62 4.76
CA VAL A 18 25.27 -33.83 4.68
C VAL A 18 25.50 -32.42 5.21
N LEU A 19 26.08 -32.26 6.41
CA LEU A 19 26.25 -30.95 7.07
C LEU A 19 27.32 -30.07 6.42
N ASN A 20 28.18 -30.62 5.56
CA ASN A 20 29.15 -29.84 4.78
C ASN A 20 28.69 -29.55 3.34
N ASN A 21 27.56 -30.12 2.90
CA ASN A 21 27.00 -29.87 1.58
C ASN A 21 26.12 -28.61 1.60
N PHE A 22 26.46 -27.61 0.78
CA PHE A 22 25.78 -26.32 0.76
C PHE A 22 24.29 -26.45 0.45
N ASP A 23 23.92 -27.20 -0.60
CA ASP A 23 22.54 -27.34 -1.06
C ASP A 23 21.66 -28.06 -0.03
N LEU A 24 22.21 -29.08 0.62
CA LEU A 24 21.50 -29.81 1.67
C LEU A 24 21.33 -28.94 2.92
N VAL A 25 22.35 -28.18 3.32
CA VAL A 25 22.24 -27.24 4.44
C VAL A 25 21.27 -26.10 4.12
N GLU A 26 21.23 -25.61 2.88
CA GLU A 26 20.26 -24.60 2.45
C GLU A 26 18.82 -25.14 2.55
N LYS A 27 18.57 -26.37 2.08
CA LYS A 27 17.26 -27.03 2.25
C LYS A 27 16.90 -27.24 3.72
N ILE A 28 17.84 -27.74 4.54
CA ILE A 28 17.62 -27.91 5.97
C ILE A 28 17.25 -26.58 6.63
N LEU A 29 18.00 -25.51 6.34
CA LEU A 29 17.70 -24.19 6.90
C LEU A 29 16.37 -23.63 6.40
N GLY A 30 16.00 -23.88 5.15
CA GLY A 30 14.70 -23.50 4.58
C GLY A 30 13.52 -24.20 5.25
N GLU A 31 13.64 -25.49 5.57
CA GLU A 31 12.60 -26.26 6.28
C GLU A 31 12.56 -25.93 7.78
N VAL A 32 13.72 -25.71 8.41
CA VAL A 32 13.81 -25.40 9.84
C VAL A 32 13.29 -23.99 10.13
N THR A 33 13.48 -23.04 9.20
CA THR A 33 13.04 -21.68 9.43
C THR A 33 12.96 -20.80 8.18
N ASP A 34 11.88 -20.04 8.09
CA ASP A 34 11.82 -18.82 7.26
C ASP A 34 12.67 -17.67 7.85
N ASP A 35 13.33 -17.89 9.01
CA ASP A 35 14.10 -16.90 9.76
C ASP A 35 15.48 -17.37 10.24
N ILE A 36 16.52 -16.98 9.52
CA ILE A 36 17.89 -17.24 9.97
C ILE A 36 18.21 -16.58 11.30
N ARG A 37 17.49 -15.54 11.76
CA ARG A 37 17.73 -14.96 13.08
C ARG A 37 17.32 -15.91 14.22
N ASN A 38 16.14 -16.53 14.12
CA ASN A 38 15.65 -17.48 15.12
C ASN A 38 16.63 -18.64 15.34
N ASN A 39 17.37 -18.97 14.28
CA ASN A 39 18.35 -20.02 14.28
C ASN A 39 19.75 -19.51 13.95
N ILE A 40 20.08 -18.25 14.29
CA ILE A 40 21.41 -17.69 13.96
C ILE A 40 22.53 -18.43 14.67
N LYS A 41 22.21 -19.15 15.74
CA LYS A 41 23.11 -20.07 16.42
C LYS A 41 23.54 -21.24 15.53
N LEU A 42 22.73 -21.65 14.55
CA LEU A 42 23.10 -22.67 13.57
C LEU A 42 24.32 -22.27 12.74
N ARG A 43 24.61 -20.97 12.60
CA ARG A 43 25.87 -20.51 11.98
C ARG A 43 27.13 -21.01 12.70
N LEU A 44 26.99 -21.42 13.96
CA LEU A 44 28.09 -21.92 14.79
C LEU A 44 28.33 -23.42 14.59
N VAL A 45 27.46 -24.13 13.85
CA VAL A 45 27.58 -25.57 13.60
C VAL A 45 28.87 -25.88 12.84
N ASN A 46 29.07 -25.22 11.69
CA ASN A 46 30.31 -25.29 10.92
C ASN A 46 30.39 -24.14 9.90
N ARG A 47 31.44 -24.14 9.08
CA ARG A 47 31.65 -23.13 8.04
C ARG A 47 30.54 -23.11 6.98
N THR A 48 30.07 -24.27 6.53
CA THR A 48 28.99 -24.37 5.54
C THR A 48 27.70 -23.72 6.04
N PHE A 49 27.30 -23.97 7.29
CA PHE A 49 26.15 -23.32 7.90
C PHE A 49 26.31 -21.81 7.98
N LEU A 50 27.51 -21.31 8.32
CA LEU A 50 27.79 -19.88 8.33
C LEU A 50 27.63 -19.27 6.92
N ASP A 51 28.21 -19.91 5.91
CA ASP A 51 28.19 -19.41 4.54
C ASP A 51 26.77 -19.44 3.94
N VAL A 52 25.98 -20.48 4.21
CA VAL A 52 24.56 -20.56 3.82
C VAL A 52 23.72 -19.50 4.56
N CYS A 53 23.93 -19.31 5.87
CA CYS A 53 23.29 -18.24 6.63
C CYS A 53 23.56 -16.86 5.99
N HIS A 54 24.82 -16.58 5.64
CA HIS A 54 25.19 -15.34 4.99
C HIS A 54 24.60 -15.20 3.59
N ALA A 55 24.59 -16.26 2.78
CA ALA A 55 24.00 -16.25 1.44
C ALA A 55 22.50 -15.90 1.48
N ASN A 56 21.77 -16.51 2.41
CA ASN A 56 20.36 -16.22 2.61
C ASN A 56 20.11 -14.81 3.17
N LEU A 57 20.96 -14.31 4.09
CA LEU A 57 20.88 -12.91 4.54
C LEU A 57 21.07 -11.94 3.38
N ARG A 58 22.04 -12.18 2.48
CA ARG A 58 22.24 -11.36 1.27
C ARG A 58 21.01 -11.39 0.35
N ARG A 59 20.42 -12.58 0.14
CA ARG A 59 19.22 -12.75 -0.68
C ARG A 59 18.02 -11.99 -0.09
N ASN A 60 17.80 -12.12 1.22
CA ASN A 60 16.60 -11.62 1.89
C ASN A 60 16.68 -10.13 2.30
N HIS A 61 17.87 -9.53 2.31
CA HIS A 61 18.08 -8.14 2.73
C HIS A 61 18.58 -7.22 1.61
N LYS A 62 18.61 -7.71 0.36
CA LYS A 62 18.77 -6.85 -0.81
C LYS A 62 17.67 -5.79 -0.88
N ASP A 63 16.45 -6.21 -0.52
CA ASP A 63 15.28 -5.35 -0.38
C ASP A 63 14.93 -5.25 1.11
N LEU A 64 15.11 -4.06 1.67
CA LEU A 64 14.78 -3.75 3.05
C LEU A 64 13.43 -3.06 3.14
N LYS A 65 12.59 -3.56 4.04
CA LYS A 65 11.39 -2.90 4.53
C LYS A 65 11.54 -2.63 6.02
N ILE A 66 11.49 -1.37 6.42
CA ILE A 66 11.51 -0.96 7.84
C ILE A 66 10.16 -0.33 8.16
N GLU A 67 9.36 -1.00 8.98
CA GLU A 67 8.02 -0.52 9.31
C GLU A 67 7.81 -0.41 10.82
N TYR A 68 7.17 0.67 11.24
CA TYR A 68 6.63 0.77 12.57
C TYR A 68 5.20 0.23 12.57
N ILE A 69 4.93 -0.69 13.48
CA ILE A 69 3.58 -1.23 13.67
C ILE A 69 3.18 -0.88 15.07
N TYR A 70 2.29 0.09 15.15
CA TYR A 70 1.68 0.47 16.41
C TYR A 70 0.88 -0.72 16.95
N VAL A 71 1.14 -1.16 18.18
CA VAL A 71 0.36 -2.20 18.85
C VAL A 71 -0.15 -1.65 20.17
N LYS A 72 -1.48 -1.44 20.30
CA LYS A 72 -2.11 -1.07 21.57
C LYS A 72 -2.09 -2.30 22.48
N ALA A 73 -1.05 -2.45 23.28
CA ALA A 73 -1.14 -3.30 24.46
C ALA A 73 -1.86 -2.48 25.55
N ARG A 74 -3.07 -2.89 25.94
CA ARG A 74 -3.66 -2.42 27.20
C ARG A 74 -2.93 -3.14 28.32
N ASP A 75 -2.11 -2.41 29.07
CA ASP A 75 -1.77 -2.81 30.44
C ASP A 75 -2.99 -2.52 31.33
N GLN A 76 -3.14 -3.25 32.43
CA GLN A 76 -4.16 -3.09 33.47
C GLN A 76 -4.15 -1.67 34.08
N ASN A 77 -3.11 -0.86 33.83
CA ASN A 77 -2.90 0.49 34.37
C ASN A 77 -2.99 1.65 33.36
N THR A 78 -3.83 1.55 32.31
CA THR A 78 -4.21 2.66 31.38
C THR A 78 -3.11 3.46 30.66
N GLN A 79 -1.81 3.19 30.86
CA GLN A 79 -0.73 3.85 30.11
C GLN A 79 -0.50 3.19 28.74
N MET A 80 -0.57 4.00 27.68
CA MET A 80 -0.21 3.59 26.32
C MET A 80 1.31 3.38 26.22
N ILE A 81 1.78 2.13 26.23
CA ILE A 81 3.20 1.84 26.01
C ILE A 81 3.53 2.05 24.53
N ARG A 82 4.13 3.20 24.19
CA ARG A 82 4.82 3.38 22.91
C ARG A 82 6.06 2.48 22.92
N LYS A 83 6.15 1.56 21.96
CA LYS A 83 7.27 0.62 21.89
C LYS A 83 8.39 1.23 21.07
N ASN A 84 9.61 1.22 21.62
CA ASN A 84 10.83 1.70 20.96
C ASN A 84 11.35 0.70 19.92
N GLN A 85 10.46 0.15 19.08
CA GLN A 85 10.74 -1.00 18.23
C GLN A 85 10.16 -0.81 16.84
N VAL A 86 10.91 -1.26 15.83
CA VAL A 86 10.51 -1.31 14.43
C VAL A 86 10.63 -2.74 13.91
N TYR A 87 10.04 -3.01 12.76
CA TYR A 87 10.17 -4.28 12.06
C TYR A 87 11.04 -4.10 10.82
N ILE A 88 12.13 -4.84 10.71
CA ILE A 88 12.96 -4.92 9.50
C ILE A 88 12.69 -6.28 8.85
N ASN A 89 12.13 -6.29 7.63
CA ASN A 89 11.73 -7.50 6.91
C ASN A 89 10.95 -8.48 7.80
N TYR A 90 9.90 -7.96 8.45
CA TYR A 90 9.02 -8.69 9.38
C TYR A 90 9.64 -9.08 10.73
N ARG A 91 10.85 -8.60 11.05
CA ARG A 91 11.57 -8.92 12.30
C ARG A 91 11.64 -7.74 13.22
N ARG A 92 11.30 -7.94 14.49
CA ARG A 92 11.30 -6.89 15.50
C ARG A 92 12.72 -6.50 15.94
N PHE A 93 13.01 -5.21 15.94
CA PHE A 93 14.27 -4.62 16.39
C PHE A 93 14.00 -3.42 17.31
N PRO A 94 14.71 -3.30 18.44
CA PRO A 94 14.83 -2.02 19.12
C PRO A 94 15.42 -0.97 18.17
N VAL A 95 14.86 0.25 18.17
CA VAL A 95 15.37 1.35 17.31
C VAL A 95 16.86 1.58 17.54
N SER A 96 17.31 1.52 18.80
CA SER A 96 18.73 1.66 19.19
C SER A 96 19.67 0.63 18.55
N ASN A 97 19.16 -0.52 18.11
CA ASN A 97 19.98 -1.58 17.52
C ASN A 97 19.99 -1.55 15.99
N VAL A 98 19.21 -0.66 15.36
CA VAL A 98 19.07 -0.62 13.90
C VAL A 98 20.42 -0.30 13.22
N TYR A 99 21.16 0.70 13.72
CA TYR A 99 22.48 1.04 13.20
C TYR A 99 23.44 -0.15 13.20
N SER A 100 23.59 -0.82 14.35
CA SER A 100 24.45 -1.99 14.50
C SER A 100 24.05 -3.14 13.58
N TYR A 101 22.74 -3.34 13.38
CA TYR A 101 22.24 -4.37 12.47
C TYR A 101 22.55 -4.04 11.00
N LEU A 102 22.29 -2.81 10.55
CA LEU A 102 22.63 -2.37 9.19
C LEU A 102 24.14 -2.43 8.94
N SER A 103 24.95 -2.04 9.93
CA SER A 103 26.41 -2.16 9.88
C SER A 103 26.86 -3.62 9.78
N PHE A 104 26.25 -4.53 10.54
CA PHE A 104 26.52 -5.97 10.42
C PHE A 104 26.19 -6.50 9.00
N LEU A 105 25.03 -6.14 8.45
CA LEU A 105 24.65 -6.56 7.10
C LEU A 105 25.65 -6.04 6.04
N LYS A 106 26.03 -4.77 6.12
CA LYS A 106 26.92 -4.14 5.12
C LYS A 106 28.36 -4.60 5.26
N ASN A 107 28.91 -4.60 6.48
CA ASN A 107 30.34 -4.75 6.71
C ASN A 107 30.77 -6.21 6.92
N ILE A 108 29.93 -7.02 7.58
CA ILE A 108 30.25 -8.42 7.90
C ILE A 108 29.67 -9.36 6.86
N VAL A 109 28.35 -9.26 6.61
CA VAL A 109 27.66 -10.13 5.67
C VAL A 109 27.93 -9.71 4.22
N LYS A 110 28.26 -8.44 3.98
CA LYS A 110 28.45 -7.83 2.65
C LYS A 110 27.18 -7.88 1.81
N VAL A 111 26.06 -7.47 2.40
CA VAL A 111 24.78 -7.32 1.67
C VAL A 111 24.84 -6.05 0.82
N GLU A 112 24.57 -6.20 -0.47
CA GLU A 112 24.35 -5.09 -1.39
C GLU A 112 22.87 -4.69 -1.34
N ILE A 113 22.55 -3.74 -0.45
CA ILE A 113 21.17 -3.26 -0.28
C ILE A 113 20.83 -2.38 -1.49
N ARG A 114 19.80 -2.76 -2.24
CA ARG A 114 19.34 -2.06 -3.45
C ARG A 114 18.01 -1.33 -3.29
N SER A 115 17.17 -1.77 -2.37
CA SER A 115 15.88 -1.15 -2.08
C SER A 115 15.69 -0.92 -0.60
N LEU A 116 15.18 0.26 -0.24
CA LEU A 116 14.70 0.59 1.09
C LEU A 116 13.27 1.15 1.00
N VAL A 117 12.35 0.53 1.73
CA VAL A 117 10.99 1.02 1.93
C VAL A 117 10.76 1.21 3.43
N THR A 118 10.46 2.42 3.84
CA THR A 118 10.04 2.74 5.20
C THR A 118 8.53 2.94 5.25
N LYS A 119 7.91 2.64 6.39
CA LYS A 119 6.45 2.76 6.55
C LYS A 119 6.05 3.09 7.99
N ASN A 120 5.14 4.05 8.15
CA ASN A 120 4.55 4.48 9.43
C ASN A 120 5.58 4.95 10.47
N LEU A 121 6.80 5.28 10.06
CA LEU A 121 7.87 5.69 10.95
C LEU A 121 7.59 7.04 11.60
N GLY A 122 6.79 7.90 10.96
CA GLY A 122 6.33 9.18 11.53
C GLY A 122 5.45 9.03 12.78
N GLN A 123 5.00 7.82 13.11
CA GLN A 123 4.25 7.52 14.35
C GLN A 123 5.16 7.19 15.55
N LEU A 124 6.47 7.09 15.34
CA LEU A 124 7.45 6.95 16.42
C LEU A 124 7.54 8.24 17.23
N GLU A 125 8.10 8.18 18.44
CA GLU A 125 8.44 9.41 19.16
C GLU A 125 9.52 10.21 18.43
N PRO A 126 9.47 11.55 18.44
CA PRO A 126 10.41 12.38 17.67
C PRO A 126 11.89 12.03 17.91
N SER A 127 12.29 11.74 19.15
CA SER A 127 13.66 11.32 19.47
C SER A 127 14.06 9.99 18.82
N LEU A 128 13.12 9.05 18.70
CA LEU A 128 13.33 7.77 18.01
C LEU A 128 13.32 7.93 16.50
N GLN A 129 12.52 8.86 15.96
CA GLN A 129 12.54 9.22 14.54
C GLN A 129 13.93 9.75 14.17
N ASP A 130 14.46 10.70 14.93
CA ASP A 130 15.80 11.28 14.71
C ASP A 130 16.88 10.19 14.79
N LEU A 131 16.85 9.33 15.82
CA LEU A 131 17.80 8.23 15.98
C LEU A 131 17.75 7.23 14.82
N LEU A 132 16.54 6.89 14.36
CA LEU A 132 16.33 5.98 13.24
C LEU A 132 16.77 6.61 11.91
N HIS A 133 16.46 7.89 11.71
CA HIS A 133 16.88 8.67 10.55
C HIS A 133 18.40 8.67 10.43
N GLU A 134 19.11 9.02 11.51
CA GLU A 134 20.57 9.00 11.53
C GLU A 134 21.14 7.60 11.29
N SER A 135 20.53 6.57 11.87
CA SER A 135 20.95 5.19 11.68
C SER A 135 20.89 4.76 10.22
N ILE A 136 19.80 5.07 9.53
CA ILE A 136 19.60 4.76 8.10
C ILE A 136 20.53 5.62 7.25
N LYS A 137 20.58 6.94 7.51
CA LYS A 137 21.40 7.89 6.75
C LYS A 137 22.86 7.49 6.73
N LEU A 138 23.45 7.24 7.90
CA LEU A 138 24.87 6.87 8.03
C LEU A 138 25.16 5.50 7.40
N SER A 139 24.24 4.55 7.54
CA SER A 139 24.48 3.18 7.06
C SER A 139 24.29 3.04 5.55
N LEU A 140 23.26 3.69 5.00
CA LEU A 140 22.72 3.40 3.67
C LEU A 140 22.78 4.57 2.69
N ILE A 141 22.72 5.83 3.15
CA ILE A 141 22.59 7.01 2.27
C ILE A 141 23.92 7.74 2.07
N GLN A 142 24.58 8.17 3.16
CA GLN A 142 25.78 9.02 3.08
C GLN A 142 27.02 8.28 2.58
N ASN A 143 27.12 6.99 2.88
CA ASN A 143 28.23 6.16 2.43
C ASN A 143 28.00 5.67 1.01
N ARG A 144 28.05 6.62 0.04
CA ARG A 144 27.86 6.59 -1.43
C ARG A 144 28.41 5.33 -2.14
N GLY A 145 27.97 4.15 -1.74
CA GLY A 145 28.06 2.94 -2.53
C GLY A 145 26.82 2.96 -3.41
N ASP A 146 27.03 3.06 -4.72
CA ASP A 146 26.04 3.30 -5.79
C ASP A 146 24.93 2.22 -5.94
N SER A 147 24.57 1.51 -4.88
CA SER A 147 23.68 0.35 -4.93
C SER A 147 22.21 0.67 -4.68
N LEU A 148 21.87 1.75 -3.96
CA LEU A 148 20.47 2.02 -3.64
C LEU A 148 19.74 2.57 -4.88
N LYS A 149 18.93 1.72 -5.49
CA LYS A 149 18.10 2.04 -6.66
C LYS A 149 16.69 2.45 -6.28
N LYS A 150 16.27 2.15 -5.05
CA LYS A 150 14.93 2.42 -4.57
C LYS A 150 14.93 2.95 -3.14
N LEU A 151 14.31 4.11 -2.92
CA LEU A 151 14.05 4.68 -1.60
C LEU A 151 12.61 5.18 -1.52
N ILE A 152 11.82 4.61 -0.60
CA ILE A 152 10.42 5.02 -0.36
C ILE A 152 10.20 5.29 1.12
N GLY A 153 9.58 6.43 1.47
CA GLY A 153 9.00 6.72 2.80
C GLY A 153 9.93 7.41 3.80
N MET A 154 11.13 7.81 3.38
CA MET A 154 12.14 8.37 4.30
C MET A 154 11.75 9.75 4.83
N GLU A 155 10.84 10.44 4.14
CA GLU A 155 10.36 11.77 4.52
C GLU A 155 9.62 11.74 5.87
N GLU A 156 9.00 10.62 6.23
CA GLU A 156 8.24 10.47 7.47
C GLU A 156 9.09 10.70 8.74
N ILE A 157 10.41 10.55 8.65
CA ILE A 157 11.37 10.76 9.76
C ILE A 157 12.49 11.73 9.41
N CYS A 158 12.48 12.30 8.20
CA CYS A 158 13.43 13.30 7.76
C CYS A 158 12.78 14.67 7.89
N ARG A 159 13.23 15.48 8.84
CA ARG A 159 12.73 16.85 8.98
C ARG A 159 13.01 17.65 7.69
N PRO A 160 12.03 18.36 7.12
CA PRO A 160 12.22 19.17 5.91
C PRO A 160 13.38 20.17 6.08
N GLY A 161 14.15 20.43 5.02
CA GLY A 161 15.25 21.40 5.04
C GLY A 161 16.53 20.96 5.77
N ASN A 162 16.50 19.87 6.54
CA ASN A 162 17.56 19.55 7.49
C ASN A 162 18.50 18.41 7.07
N CYS A 163 18.31 17.81 5.89
CA CYS A 163 19.15 16.68 5.46
C CYS A 163 19.50 16.75 3.97
N GLU A 164 20.66 17.33 3.65
CA GLU A 164 21.19 17.41 2.28
C GLU A 164 21.30 16.03 1.62
N ALA A 165 21.67 15.01 2.38
CA ALA A 165 21.78 13.64 1.87
C ALA A 165 20.43 13.09 1.38
N CYS A 166 19.34 13.35 2.11
CA CYS A 166 17.99 12.96 1.70
C CYS A 166 17.46 13.82 0.55
N VAL A 167 17.87 15.09 0.45
CA VAL A 167 17.52 15.93 -0.69
C VAL A 167 18.18 15.43 -1.97
N LEU A 168 19.44 14.97 -1.91
CA LEU A 168 20.23 14.60 -3.09
C LEU A 168 20.03 13.15 -3.57
N ILE A 169 19.58 12.23 -2.71
CA ILE A 169 19.43 10.82 -3.06
C ILE A 169 18.48 10.51 -4.24
N PRO A 170 17.42 11.30 -4.56
CA PRO A 170 16.58 11.01 -5.74
C PRO A 170 17.38 11.00 -7.06
N LYS A 171 18.56 11.63 -7.09
CA LYS A 171 19.45 11.63 -8.26
C LYS A 171 19.93 10.23 -8.62
N GLU A 172 20.01 9.32 -7.63
CA GLU A 172 20.60 7.98 -7.78
C GLU A 172 19.53 6.85 -7.86
N CYS A 173 18.29 7.13 -7.44
CA CYS A 173 17.21 6.14 -7.35
C CYS A 173 16.32 6.13 -8.60
N VAL A 174 16.05 4.95 -9.18
CA VAL A 174 15.06 4.75 -10.26
C VAL A 174 13.63 4.68 -9.75
N GLU A 175 13.43 4.25 -8.51
CA GLU A 175 12.17 4.39 -7.78
C GLU A 175 12.39 5.29 -6.55
N TYR A 176 11.68 6.43 -6.47
CA TYR A 176 11.84 7.36 -5.36
C TYR A 176 10.50 7.85 -4.83
N GLY A 177 10.43 8.06 -3.52
CA GLY A 177 9.46 8.97 -2.96
C GLY A 177 9.27 8.88 -1.46
N PRO A 178 8.32 9.65 -0.93
CA PRO A 178 7.59 10.69 -1.61
C PRO A 178 8.51 11.86 -1.95
N LEU A 179 8.16 12.54 -3.03
CA LEU A 179 8.82 13.75 -3.46
C LEU A 179 8.47 14.89 -2.49
N GLY A 180 9.48 15.61 -2.02
CA GLY A 180 9.31 16.87 -1.30
C GLY A 180 9.48 18.06 -2.23
N ILE A 181 8.96 19.22 -1.80
CA ILE A 181 9.09 20.47 -2.56
C ILE A 181 10.56 20.85 -2.80
N GLU A 182 11.43 20.61 -1.82
CA GLU A 182 12.87 20.87 -1.95
C GLU A 182 13.53 19.93 -2.98
N ASN A 183 13.01 18.70 -3.14
CA ASN A 183 13.54 17.81 -4.16
C ASN A 183 13.30 18.40 -5.56
N LEU A 184 12.09 18.89 -5.83
CA LEU A 184 11.73 19.55 -7.09
C LEU A 184 12.64 20.74 -7.39
N GLN A 185 12.90 21.59 -6.38
CA GLN A 185 13.69 22.81 -6.55
C GLN A 185 15.20 22.57 -6.67
N LYS A 186 15.75 21.59 -5.94
CA LYS A 186 17.21 21.46 -5.76
C LYS A 186 17.81 20.22 -6.45
N SER A 187 17.02 19.21 -6.79
CA SER A 187 17.56 17.89 -7.16
C SER A 187 17.69 17.66 -8.66
N PHE A 188 16.90 18.35 -9.48
CA PHE A 188 16.78 18.00 -10.90
C PHE A 188 17.31 19.12 -11.78
N THR A 189 18.63 19.28 -11.82
CA THR A 189 19.30 20.19 -12.77
C THR A 189 19.62 19.52 -14.10
N LYS A 190 19.64 18.18 -14.13
CA LYS A 190 19.87 17.36 -15.32
C LYS A 190 18.64 16.51 -15.62
N PRO A 191 18.41 16.12 -16.89
CA PRO A 191 17.33 15.21 -17.24
C PRO A 191 17.37 13.92 -16.40
N ARG A 192 16.21 13.52 -15.86
CA ARG A 192 16.08 12.35 -14.98
C ARG A 192 14.88 11.51 -15.40
N VAL A 193 15.07 10.20 -15.49
CA VAL A 193 14.03 9.21 -15.83
C VAL A 193 13.77 8.30 -14.64
N PHE A 194 12.55 8.30 -14.12
CA PHE A 194 12.13 7.40 -13.06
C PHE A 194 11.29 6.26 -13.60
N ASP A 195 11.51 5.06 -13.09
CA ASP A 195 10.57 3.94 -13.28
C ASP A 195 9.31 4.22 -12.44
N LYS A 196 9.51 4.76 -11.22
CA LYS A 196 8.41 5.13 -10.33
C LYS A 196 8.74 6.36 -9.49
N LEU A 197 7.83 7.32 -9.47
CA LEU A 197 7.95 8.53 -8.65
C LEU A 197 6.68 8.68 -7.81
N ILE A 198 6.84 8.79 -6.48
CA ILE A 198 5.71 8.96 -5.56
C ILE A 198 5.55 10.44 -5.25
N VAL A 199 4.38 10.98 -5.54
CA VAL A 199 3.97 12.34 -5.21
C VAL A 199 2.85 12.24 -4.17
N PRO A 200 3.06 12.77 -2.96
CA PRO A 200 2.04 12.80 -1.94
C PRO A 200 1.06 13.95 -2.18
N ASP A 201 -0.18 13.81 -1.72
CA ASP A 201 -1.22 14.83 -1.89
C ASP A 201 -0.84 16.20 -1.32
N TYR A 202 -0.14 16.25 -0.18
CA TYR A 202 0.31 17.50 0.43
C TYR A 202 1.36 18.23 -0.42
N LEU A 203 2.12 17.55 -1.27
CA LEU A 203 3.04 18.23 -2.19
C LEU A 203 2.23 18.97 -3.28
N LEU A 204 1.08 18.41 -3.70
CA LEU A 204 0.21 19.08 -4.65
C LEU A 204 -0.31 20.40 -4.05
N ASP A 205 -0.68 20.38 -2.78
CA ASP A 205 -1.09 21.58 -2.03
C ASP A 205 0.06 22.59 -1.91
N ASP A 206 1.26 22.13 -1.51
CA ASP A 206 2.45 22.97 -1.38
C ASP A 206 2.76 23.70 -2.72
N ILE A 207 2.65 23.00 -3.86
CA ILE A 207 2.84 23.60 -5.19
C ILE A 207 1.75 24.62 -5.50
N ALA A 208 0.48 24.26 -5.27
CA ALA A 208 -0.63 25.16 -5.56
C ALA A 208 -0.54 26.46 -4.76
N ASN A 209 -0.24 26.38 -3.45
CA ASN A 209 -0.09 27.56 -2.59
C ASN A 209 1.06 28.45 -3.05
N VAL A 210 2.23 27.89 -3.36
CA VAL A 210 3.37 28.67 -3.87
C VAL A 210 3.02 29.41 -5.17
N CYS A 211 2.21 28.79 -6.03
CA CYS A 211 1.80 29.41 -7.30
C CYS A 211 0.70 30.47 -7.12
N LEU A 212 -0.10 30.43 -6.05
CA LEU A 212 -1.08 31.48 -5.77
C LEU A 212 -0.42 32.83 -5.52
N ASP A 213 0.59 32.86 -4.64
CA ASP A 213 1.21 34.09 -4.11
C ASP A 213 1.80 34.98 -5.22
N SER A 214 2.04 34.39 -6.40
CA SER A 214 2.67 35.05 -7.53
C SER A 214 1.69 35.58 -8.59
N THR A 215 0.37 35.45 -8.43
CA THR A 215 -0.57 35.59 -9.57
C THR A 215 -1.87 36.36 -9.30
N GLN A 216 -2.37 37.07 -10.33
CA GLN A 216 -3.63 37.85 -10.30
C GLN A 216 -4.75 37.22 -11.15
N SER A 217 -4.44 36.23 -11.99
CA SER A 217 -5.41 35.57 -12.88
C SER A 217 -5.19 34.05 -12.94
N LYS A 218 -6.20 33.32 -13.43
CA LYS A 218 -6.12 31.86 -13.60
C LYS A 218 -5.01 31.45 -14.56
N ASP A 219 -4.84 32.15 -15.68
CA ASP A 219 -3.81 31.82 -16.67
C ASP A 219 -2.40 32.07 -16.14
N ASP A 220 -2.21 33.13 -15.34
CA ASP A 220 -0.94 33.39 -14.64
C ASP A 220 -0.61 32.24 -13.69
N CYS A 221 -1.59 31.80 -12.90
CA CYS A 221 -1.43 30.69 -11.95
C CYS A 221 -1.03 29.39 -12.65
N LEU A 222 -1.66 29.07 -13.78
CA LEU A 222 -1.31 27.89 -14.58
C LEU A 222 0.09 27.98 -15.19
N ARG A 223 0.54 29.18 -15.59
CA ARG A 223 1.94 29.39 -16.03
C ARG A 223 2.92 29.17 -14.89
N ALA A 224 2.65 29.72 -13.71
CA ALA A 224 3.49 29.53 -12.53
C ALA A 224 3.62 28.03 -12.17
N VAL A 225 2.53 27.26 -12.24
CA VAL A 225 2.57 25.80 -12.04
C VAL A 225 3.45 25.10 -13.08
N CYS A 226 3.33 25.48 -14.36
CA CYS A 226 4.15 24.92 -15.44
C CYS A 226 5.64 25.24 -15.30
N GLU A 227 5.99 26.39 -14.74
CA GLU A 227 7.38 26.79 -14.48
C GLU A 227 7.94 26.13 -13.21
N PHE A 228 7.08 25.95 -12.20
CA PHE A 228 7.45 25.32 -10.93
C PHE A 228 7.72 23.82 -11.09
N ILE A 229 6.86 23.11 -11.83
CA ILE A 229 7.06 21.68 -12.09
C ILE A 229 8.16 21.54 -13.15
N PRO A 230 9.27 20.84 -12.83
CA PRO A 230 10.38 20.73 -13.75
C PRO A 230 10.06 19.77 -14.89
N SER A 231 10.24 20.24 -16.12
CA SER A 231 10.02 19.47 -17.36
C SER A 231 11.17 18.52 -17.73
N ASN A 232 12.28 18.56 -17.00
CA ASN A 232 13.42 17.67 -17.21
C ASN A 232 13.29 16.32 -16.45
N ILE A 233 12.18 16.11 -15.77
CA ILE A 233 11.82 14.82 -15.18
C ILE A 233 10.94 14.07 -16.18
N SER A 234 11.16 12.77 -16.30
CA SER A 234 10.20 11.84 -16.91
C SER A 234 9.97 10.66 -15.97
N CYS A 235 8.77 10.08 -16.00
CA CYS A 235 8.39 8.99 -15.10
C CYS A 235 7.46 8.00 -15.79
N GLU A 236 7.78 6.70 -15.76
CA GLU A 236 6.89 5.66 -16.30
C GLU A 236 5.62 5.51 -15.46
N THR A 237 5.79 5.40 -14.13
CA THR A 237 4.68 5.26 -13.17
C THR A 237 4.66 6.40 -12.14
N LEU A 238 3.66 7.27 -12.23
CA LEU A 238 3.37 8.26 -11.19
C LEU A 238 2.51 7.63 -10.10
N VAL A 239 2.99 7.63 -8.86
CA VAL A 239 2.19 7.21 -7.71
C VAL A 239 1.68 8.43 -6.98
N LEU A 240 0.36 8.65 -7.00
CA LEU A 240 -0.29 9.62 -6.13
C LEU A 240 -0.58 8.95 -4.79
N LYS A 241 0.16 9.33 -3.75
CA LYS A 241 -0.07 8.87 -2.36
C LYS A 241 -1.11 9.79 -1.73
N ILE A 242 -2.33 9.28 -1.57
CA ILE A 242 -3.51 10.04 -1.17
C ILE A 242 -3.88 9.68 0.26
N SER A 243 -3.90 10.67 1.15
CA SER A 243 -4.38 10.52 2.51
C SER A 243 -5.91 10.50 2.54
N GLU A 244 -6.47 9.50 3.22
CA GLU A 244 -7.91 9.43 3.49
C GLU A 244 -8.34 10.39 4.60
N LYS A 245 -7.38 10.86 5.42
CA LYS A 245 -7.61 11.73 6.56
C LYS A 245 -6.54 12.80 6.66
N ARG A 246 -6.96 14.05 6.47
CA ARG A 246 -6.23 15.24 6.89
C ARG A 246 -7.20 16.18 7.58
N LYS A 247 -6.72 16.88 8.61
CA LYS A 247 -7.46 17.92 9.30
C LYS A 247 -7.79 19.02 8.30
N VAL A 248 -9.03 19.48 8.34
CA VAL A 248 -9.48 20.59 7.49
C VAL A 248 -8.57 21.80 7.71
N TRP A 249 -8.27 22.49 6.62
CA TRP A 249 -7.57 23.76 6.72
C TRP A 249 -8.48 24.81 7.34
N ILE A 250 -7.98 25.51 8.36
CA ILE A 250 -8.73 26.55 9.05
C ILE A 250 -8.51 27.85 8.28
N ASN A 251 -9.57 28.37 7.65
CA ASN A 251 -9.52 29.66 6.97
C ASN A 251 -9.43 30.80 8.00
N PRO A 252 -8.36 31.63 8.01
CA PRO A 252 -8.29 32.86 8.81
C PRO A 252 -9.50 33.80 8.77
N GLU A 253 -10.27 33.82 7.68
CA GLU A 253 -11.46 34.67 7.52
C GLU A 253 -12.75 34.04 8.09
N MET A 254 -12.69 32.78 8.52
CA MET A 254 -13.79 32.09 9.16
C MET A 254 -14.07 32.71 10.54
N ASP A 255 -15.32 32.65 10.99
CA ASP A 255 -15.71 33.05 12.35
C ASP A 255 -14.83 32.37 13.43
N ASN A 256 -14.48 33.13 14.47
CA ASN A 256 -13.57 32.71 15.54
C ASN A 256 -14.10 31.50 16.33
N GLU A 257 -15.42 31.42 16.57
CA GLU A 257 -16.03 30.28 17.27
C GLU A 257 -15.88 29.01 16.44
N MET A 258 -16.11 29.08 15.13
CA MET A 258 -15.90 27.96 14.21
C MET A 258 -14.42 27.57 14.09
N GLN A 259 -13.50 28.54 14.03
CA GLN A 259 -12.07 28.24 14.04
C GLN A 259 -11.68 27.46 15.31
N GLU A 260 -12.14 27.92 16.48
CA GLU A 260 -11.83 27.26 17.75
C GLU A 260 -12.47 25.87 17.84
N ARG A 261 -13.69 25.71 17.33
CA ARG A 261 -14.35 24.41 17.22
C ARG A 261 -13.54 23.44 16.35
N LEU A 262 -13.02 23.87 15.21
CA LEU A 262 -12.21 23.04 14.31
C LEU A 262 -10.82 22.73 14.89
N ARG A 263 -10.24 23.62 15.71
CA ARG A 263 -9.02 23.34 16.48
C ARG A 263 -9.24 22.31 17.57
N THR A 264 -10.36 22.45 18.29
CA THR A 264 -10.71 21.57 19.43
C THR A 264 -11.19 20.19 18.95
N TYR A 265 -12.01 20.18 17.90
CA TYR A 265 -12.64 18.99 17.34
C TYR A 265 -12.40 18.94 15.82
N PRO A 266 -11.14 18.71 15.39
CA PRO A 266 -10.85 18.59 13.97
C PRO A 266 -11.64 17.43 13.39
N ILE A 267 -12.17 17.63 12.18
CA ILE A 267 -12.88 16.59 11.41
C ILE A 267 -11.91 16.14 10.31
N PRO A 268 -11.17 15.03 10.50
CA PRO A 268 -10.23 14.55 9.50
C PRO A 268 -11.01 13.92 8.36
N ASP A 269 -10.72 14.34 7.14
CA ASP A 269 -11.34 13.81 5.94
C ASP A 269 -10.38 13.85 4.75
N HIS A 270 -10.76 13.23 3.63
CA HIS A 270 -10.07 13.35 2.36
C HIS A 270 -10.26 14.77 1.84
N GLN A 271 -9.15 15.49 1.77
CA GLN A 271 -9.13 16.89 1.37
C GLN A 271 -9.01 17.01 -0.14
N PRO A 272 -9.51 18.10 -0.75
CA PRO A 272 -9.39 18.32 -2.18
C PRO A 272 -7.91 18.40 -2.58
N MET A 273 -7.64 18.00 -3.83
CA MET A 273 -6.34 18.12 -4.49
C MET A 273 -6.46 19.07 -5.70
N PRO A 274 -5.43 19.85 -6.04
CA PRO A 274 -5.46 20.79 -7.15
C PRO A 274 -5.27 20.03 -8.47
N ARG A 275 -6.34 19.89 -9.26
CA ARG A 275 -6.36 19.07 -10.48
C ARG A 275 -5.31 19.49 -11.50
N GLU A 276 -5.16 20.80 -11.72
CA GLU A 276 -4.28 21.33 -12.75
C GLU A 276 -2.80 21.03 -12.45
N VAL A 277 -2.41 20.93 -11.17
CA VAL A 277 -1.06 20.49 -10.76
C VAL A 277 -0.81 19.04 -11.20
N ILE A 278 -1.78 18.15 -11.00
CA ILE A 278 -1.71 16.75 -11.43
C ILE A 278 -1.59 16.67 -12.95
N GLU A 279 -2.43 17.41 -13.69
CA GLU A 279 -2.42 17.40 -15.16
C GLU A 279 -1.08 17.91 -15.74
N VAL A 280 -0.48 18.94 -15.14
CA VAL A 280 0.86 19.42 -15.53
C VAL A 280 1.93 18.35 -15.29
N MET A 281 1.91 17.65 -14.15
CA MET A 281 2.83 16.54 -13.88
C MET A 281 2.67 15.41 -14.91
N LEU A 282 1.44 14.99 -15.19
CA LEU A 282 1.17 13.94 -16.19
C LEU A 282 1.75 14.31 -17.56
N LYS A 283 1.56 15.56 -17.97
CA LYS A 283 2.01 16.09 -19.27
C LYS A 283 3.52 16.22 -19.35
N GLN A 284 4.12 16.97 -18.42
CA GLN A 284 5.53 17.30 -18.48
C GLN A 284 6.43 16.10 -18.21
N TRP A 285 5.98 15.15 -17.38
CA TRP A 285 6.75 13.95 -17.05
C TRP A 285 6.47 12.76 -17.96
N ASN A 286 5.63 12.93 -18.98
CA ASN A 286 5.29 11.89 -19.97
C ASN A 286 4.84 10.56 -19.30
N VAL A 287 3.91 10.67 -18.36
CA VAL A 287 3.47 9.56 -17.51
C VAL A 287 2.71 8.51 -18.32
N GLN A 288 3.11 7.24 -18.20
CA GLN A 288 2.45 6.13 -18.91
C GLN A 288 1.38 5.44 -18.06
N SER A 289 1.60 5.38 -16.74
CA SER A 289 0.73 4.71 -15.79
C SER A 289 0.60 5.50 -14.49
N VAL A 290 -0.56 5.42 -13.85
CA VAL A 290 -0.84 6.09 -12.59
C VAL A 290 -1.19 5.07 -11.52
N VAL A 291 -0.58 5.19 -10.34
CA VAL A 291 -0.98 4.45 -9.14
C VAL A 291 -1.65 5.41 -8.16
N LEU A 292 -2.89 5.13 -7.79
CA LEU A 292 -3.58 5.83 -6.71
C LEU A 292 -3.41 5.01 -5.43
N LYS A 293 -2.45 5.39 -4.61
CA LYS A 293 -2.14 4.71 -3.36
C LYS A 293 -2.87 5.41 -2.22
N PHE A 294 -3.99 4.83 -1.79
CA PHE A 294 -4.76 5.35 -0.68
C PHE A 294 -4.14 4.88 0.64
N VAL A 295 -3.87 5.82 1.53
CA VAL A 295 -3.32 5.57 2.87
C VAL A 295 -4.27 6.12 3.93
N HIS A 296 -4.50 5.37 5.00
CA HIS A 296 -5.45 5.82 6.04
C HIS A 296 -5.08 7.19 6.62
N ASN A 297 -3.83 7.31 7.06
CA ASN A 297 -3.23 8.55 7.55
C ASN A 297 -1.85 8.68 6.90
N ASP A 298 -1.51 9.88 6.44
CA ASP A 298 -0.13 10.26 6.14
C ASP A 298 0.53 10.90 7.38
N HIS A 299 1.85 11.09 7.37
CA HIS A 299 2.59 11.71 8.46
C HIS A 299 2.30 13.22 8.59
N ARG A 300 1.86 13.88 7.51
CA ARG A 300 1.31 15.24 7.55
C ARG A 300 -0.19 15.18 7.74
N GLU A 301 -0.63 15.43 8.98
CA GLU A 301 -2.05 15.45 9.33
C GLU A 301 -2.78 16.71 8.87
N GLU A 302 -2.07 17.81 8.64
CA GLU A 302 -2.65 19.11 8.31
C GLU A 302 -2.76 19.32 6.80
N HIS A 303 -3.88 19.88 6.37
CA HIS A 303 -4.09 20.30 4.99
C HIS A 303 -3.64 21.75 4.80
N ALA A 304 -2.74 21.99 3.84
CA ALA A 304 -2.37 23.34 3.42
C ALA A 304 -3.38 23.85 2.38
N GLY A 305 -4.58 24.22 2.84
CA GLY A 305 -5.73 24.48 1.98
C GLY A 305 -5.88 25.92 1.47
N GLU A 306 -4.87 26.78 1.53
CA GLU A 306 -4.99 28.18 1.14
C GLU A 306 -5.46 28.36 -0.31
N TRP A 307 -4.97 27.53 -1.22
CA TRP A 307 -5.38 27.45 -2.63
C TRP A 307 -6.87 27.16 -2.82
N THR A 308 -7.54 26.59 -1.82
CA THR A 308 -8.96 26.27 -1.92
C THR A 308 -9.88 27.48 -1.77
N ARG A 309 -9.36 28.64 -1.35
CA ARG A 309 -10.13 29.90 -1.26
C ARG A 309 -10.52 30.44 -2.63
N ASN A 310 -9.64 30.28 -3.62
CA ASN A 310 -9.78 30.90 -4.93
C ASN A 310 -10.22 29.85 -5.95
N ASP A 311 -11.06 30.24 -6.92
CA ASP A 311 -11.49 29.35 -8.01
C ASP A 311 -10.44 29.19 -9.14
N LEU A 312 -9.17 29.45 -8.80
CA LEU A 312 -8.04 29.31 -9.73
C LEU A 312 -7.76 27.84 -10.06
N PHE A 313 -7.94 26.95 -9.08
CA PHE A 313 -7.76 25.51 -9.24
C PHE A 313 -9.10 24.78 -9.16
N THR A 314 -9.24 23.74 -9.98
CA THR A 314 -10.35 22.80 -9.88
C THR A 314 -10.08 21.83 -8.73
N LYS A 315 -10.96 21.84 -7.72
CA LYS A 315 -10.91 20.94 -6.57
C LYS A 315 -11.25 19.52 -7.00
N LEU A 316 -10.32 18.59 -6.79
CA LEU A 316 -10.53 17.16 -7.01
C LEU A 316 -10.59 16.43 -5.67
N CYS A 317 -11.74 15.86 -5.33
CA CYS A 317 -11.90 15.02 -4.15
C CYS A 317 -12.60 13.71 -4.52
N PHE A 318 -11.96 12.57 -4.24
CA PHE A 318 -12.51 11.26 -4.59
C PHE A 318 -13.70 10.84 -3.71
N LYS A 319 -14.02 11.58 -2.66
CA LYS A 319 -15.26 11.40 -1.87
C LYS A 319 -16.44 12.19 -2.41
N ASP A 320 -16.22 13.23 -3.21
CA ASP A 320 -17.29 14.07 -3.73
C ASP A 320 -18.28 13.28 -4.58
N PRO A 321 -19.56 13.70 -4.65
CA PRO A 321 -20.52 13.11 -5.57
C PRO A 321 -19.94 12.99 -6.98
N TYR A 322 -20.11 11.82 -7.61
CA TYR A 322 -19.52 11.55 -8.92
C TYR A 322 -19.91 12.58 -10.00
N ILE A 323 -21.12 13.16 -9.90
CA ILE A 323 -21.60 14.23 -10.80
C ILE A 323 -20.76 15.52 -10.75
N ASN A 324 -20.04 15.76 -9.65
CA ASN A 324 -19.18 16.94 -9.47
C ASN A 324 -17.80 16.74 -10.09
N ILE A 325 -17.42 15.51 -10.44
CA ILE A 325 -16.12 15.22 -11.06
C ILE A 325 -16.24 15.48 -12.56
N LYS A 326 -15.56 16.51 -13.05
CA LYS A 326 -15.47 16.83 -14.49
C LYS A 326 -14.57 15.85 -15.22
N GLU A 327 -14.89 15.52 -16.46
CA GLU A 327 -14.03 14.72 -17.34
C GLU A 327 -12.76 15.48 -17.72
N SER A 328 -11.64 14.75 -17.78
CA SER A 328 -10.35 15.25 -18.22
C SER A 328 -10.29 15.34 -19.72
N ASP A 329 -9.43 16.23 -20.20
CA ASP A 329 -9.10 16.30 -21.63
C ASP A 329 -8.60 14.93 -22.11
N PRO A 330 -9.17 14.37 -23.20
CA PRO A 330 -8.75 13.08 -23.75
C PRO A 330 -7.25 12.98 -24.06
N LYS A 331 -6.54 14.11 -24.24
CA LYS A 331 -5.08 14.12 -24.42
C LYS A 331 -4.30 13.59 -23.21
N PHE A 332 -4.92 13.56 -22.02
CA PHE A 332 -4.35 13.01 -20.79
C PHE A 332 -4.69 11.54 -20.58
N LYS A 333 -5.04 10.81 -21.64
CA LYS A 333 -5.32 9.38 -21.57
C LYS A 333 -4.11 8.63 -21.01
N ILE A 334 -4.32 7.88 -19.93
CA ILE A 334 -3.34 7.03 -19.27
C ILE A 334 -3.58 5.59 -19.69
N LYS A 335 -2.51 4.84 -19.96
CA LYS A 335 -2.62 3.44 -20.41
C LYS A 335 -3.24 2.55 -19.35
N GLU A 336 -2.77 2.68 -18.11
CA GLU A 336 -3.21 1.85 -16.98
C GLU A 336 -3.28 2.71 -15.71
N VAL A 337 -4.39 2.58 -14.97
CA VAL A 337 -4.53 3.11 -13.61
C VAL A 337 -4.62 1.96 -12.62
N PHE A 338 -3.79 2.00 -11.59
CA PHE A 338 -3.77 1.02 -10.51
C PHE A 338 -4.16 1.66 -9.17
N VAL A 339 -5.22 1.17 -8.54
CA VAL A 339 -5.67 1.59 -7.22
C VAL A 339 -5.09 0.62 -6.19
N ASP A 340 -4.17 1.12 -5.37
CA ASP A 340 -3.55 0.38 -4.27
C ASP A 340 -4.25 0.74 -2.96
N LEU A 341 -5.08 -0.20 -2.47
CA LEU A 341 -5.80 -0.07 -1.19
C LEU A 341 -5.12 -0.84 -0.06
N THR A 342 -3.89 -1.34 -0.24
CA THR A 342 -3.23 -2.18 0.77
C THR A 342 -3.03 -1.48 2.11
N ASP A 343 -2.93 -0.15 2.08
CA ASP A 343 -2.75 0.74 3.24
C ASP A 343 -3.97 1.63 3.51
N SER A 344 -5.03 1.45 2.73
CA SER A 344 -6.30 2.17 2.85
C SER A 344 -7.16 1.56 3.95
N SER A 345 -7.93 2.39 4.65
CA SER A 345 -8.97 1.94 5.57
C SER A 345 -10.36 2.22 5.02
N GLU A 346 -10.65 3.49 4.77
CA GLU A 346 -11.98 3.95 4.41
C GLU A 346 -12.33 3.62 2.97
N CYS A 347 -11.41 3.85 2.03
CA CYS A 347 -11.62 3.52 0.61
C CYS A 347 -11.80 2.02 0.42
N ASN A 348 -10.94 1.20 1.03
CA ASN A 348 -11.06 -0.24 1.07
C ASN A 348 -12.42 -0.69 1.61
N ALA A 349 -12.85 -0.16 2.75
CA ALA A 349 -14.13 -0.51 3.36
C ALA A 349 -15.34 -0.08 2.53
N HIS A 350 -15.35 1.15 2.01
CA HIS A 350 -16.45 1.70 1.22
C HIS A 350 -16.63 0.96 -0.11
N LEU A 351 -15.53 0.64 -0.81
CA LEU A 351 -15.59 -0.12 -2.06
C LEU A 351 -16.05 -1.55 -1.84
N ALA A 352 -15.51 -2.23 -0.83
CA ALA A 352 -15.88 -3.61 -0.55
C ALA A 352 -17.33 -3.75 -0.07
N ARG A 353 -17.92 -2.68 0.49
CA ARG A 353 -19.29 -2.63 1.01
C ARG A 353 -20.20 -1.72 0.20
N SER A 354 -19.89 -1.49 -1.06
CA SER A 354 -20.63 -0.59 -1.95
C SER A 354 -22.13 -0.86 -1.98
N TYR A 355 -22.53 -2.13 -1.94
CA TYR A 355 -23.95 -2.56 -1.91
C TYR A 355 -24.71 -2.13 -0.63
N LEU A 356 -24.02 -1.72 0.44
CA LEU A 356 -24.65 -1.22 1.69
C LEU A 356 -24.86 0.29 1.70
N TYR A 357 -24.14 1.03 0.85
CA TYR A 357 -24.13 2.49 0.91
C TYR A 357 -24.97 3.08 -0.23
N PRO A 358 -26.00 3.90 0.05
CA PRO A 358 -26.71 4.60 -1.00
C PRO A 358 -25.78 5.61 -1.69
N VAL A 359 -25.95 5.73 -3.01
CA VAL A 359 -25.18 6.57 -3.97
C VAL A 359 -25.03 8.06 -3.56
N ARG A 360 -25.87 8.55 -2.64
CA ARG A 360 -25.95 9.98 -2.28
C ARG A 360 -24.99 10.43 -1.15
N GLN A 361 -24.21 9.54 -0.55
CA GLN A 361 -23.27 9.90 0.53
C GLN A 361 -21.85 10.18 -0.01
N GLN A 362 -21.18 11.20 0.54
CA GLN A 362 -19.75 11.46 0.31
C GLN A 362 -18.96 10.20 0.67
N SER A 363 -18.47 9.52 -0.35
CA SER A 363 -17.89 8.18 -0.21
C SER A 363 -17.05 7.81 -1.42
N TYR A 364 -16.28 6.74 -1.27
CA TYR A 364 -15.45 6.17 -2.33
C TYR A 364 -16.21 5.18 -3.23
N VAL A 365 -17.52 5.02 -3.05
CA VAL A 365 -18.34 4.02 -3.76
C VAL A 365 -18.17 4.15 -5.28
N HIS A 366 -18.19 5.37 -5.83
CA HIS A 366 -18.01 5.60 -7.27
C HIS A 366 -16.56 5.80 -7.72
N LEU A 367 -15.56 5.39 -6.91
CA LEU A 367 -14.16 5.64 -7.23
C LEU A 367 -13.77 5.17 -8.65
N PRO A 368 -14.12 3.95 -9.13
CA PRO A 368 -13.80 3.52 -10.49
C PRO A 368 -14.27 4.50 -11.58
N SER A 369 -15.52 4.99 -11.47
CA SER A 369 -16.08 5.96 -12.42
C SER A 369 -15.39 7.32 -12.30
N LYS A 370 -15.16 7.81 -11.08
CA LYS A 370 -14.42 9.08 -10.84
C LYS A 370 -13.01 9.01 -11.40
N ILE A 371 -12.32 7.88 -11.25
CA ILE A 371 -10.99 7.65 -11.82
C ILE A 371 -11.03 7.76 -13.34
N ARG A 372 -12.01 7.16 -14.02
CA ARG A 372 -12.09 7.23 -15.48
C ARG A 372 -12.32 8.65 -15.99
N ARG A 373 -13.07 9.46 -15.24
CA ARG A 373 -13.23 10.90 -15.55
C ARG A 373 -11.92 11.67 -15.39
N VAL A 374 -11.14 11.40 -14.35
CA VAL A 374 -9.88 12.15 -14.08
C VAL A 374 -8.71 11.63 -14.91
N PHE A 375 -8.63 10.32 -15.08
CA PHE A 375 -7.58 9.59 -15.78
C PHE A 375 -8.27 8.68 -16.79
N LEU A 376 -8.58 9.21 -17.98
CA LEU A 376 -9.15 8.39 -19.04
C LEU A 376 -8.22 7.19 -19.28
N ASN A 377 -8.73 5.96 -19.17
CA ASN A 377 -7.91 4.76 -19.24
C ASN A 377 -8.64 3.59 -19.89
N ASP A 378 -7.85 2.70 -20.49
CA ASP A 378 -8.33 1.43 -21.06
C ASP A 378 -8.22 0.28 -20.06
N LYS A 379 -7.44 0.47 -19.00
CA LYS A 379 -7.18 -0.55 -17.99
C LYS A 379 -7.17 0.00 -16.58
N LEU A 380 -8.03 -0.57 -15.73
CA LEU A 380 -8.16 -0.24 -14.31
C LEU A 380 -7.86 -1.46 -13.46
N LYS A 381 -6.91 -1.35 -12.55
CA LYS A 381 -6.61 -2.39 -11.55
C LYS A 381 -6.96 -1.89 -10.16
N ILE A 382 -7.52 -2.74 -9.29
CA ILE A 382 -7.85 -2.40 -7.90
C ILE A 382 -7.36 -3.52 -6.99
N GLN A 383 -6.46 -3.22 -6.05
CA GLN A 383 -5.94 -4.19 -5.08
C GLN A 383 -6.47 -3.89 -3.67
N PHE A 384 -7.22 -4.83 -3.12
CA PHE A 384 -7.75 -4.74 -1.75
C PHE A 384 -6.72 -5.15 -0.69
N SER A 385 -6.91 -4.64 0.54
CA SER A 385 -6.07 -4.98 1.69
C SER A 385 -6.49 -6.30 2.34
N HIS A 386 -5.51 -7.14 2.66
CA HIS A 386 -5.71 -8.37 3.45
C HIS A 386 -5.82 -8.13 4.95
N TYR A 387 -5.52 -6.91 5.41
CA TYR A 387 -5.59 -6.55 6.83
C TYR A 387 -7.00 -6.16 7.27
N LEU A 388 -7.87 -5.76 6.33
CA LEU A 388 -9.20 -5.23 6.60
C LEU A 388 -10.26 -6.12 5.97
N THR A 389 -10.48 -7.27 6.60
CA THR A 389 -11.53 -8.20 6.20
C THR A 389 -12.84 -7.82 6.88
N GLY A 390 -13.84 -7.40 6.11
CA GLY A 390 -15.17 -7.11 6.62
C GLY A 390 -16.06 -8.36 6.71
N SER A 391 -17.09 -8.33 7.55
CA SER A 391 -18.25 -9.20 7.36
C SER A 391 -18.96 -8.80 6.07
N TYR A 392 -19.08 -9.73 5.12
CA TYR A 392 -19.83 -9.56 3.88
C TYR A 392 -21.05 -10.49 3.93
N PRO A 393 -22.26 -10.02 3.61
CA PRO A 393 -23.47 -10.82 3.73
C PRO A 393 -23.53 -11.91 2.65
N ARG A 394 -23.21 -11.58 1.38
CA ARG A 394 -23.27 -12.49 0.22
C ARG A 394 -22.31 -12.08 -0.90
N ILE A 395 -21.71 -13.06 -1.58
CA ILE A 395 -20.79 -12.83 -2.70
C ILE A 395 -21.50 -12.18 -3.88
N SER A 396 -22.72 -12.63 -4.19
CA SER A 396 -23.57 -12.05 -5.23
C SER A 396 -23.77 -10.54 -5.03
N SER A 397 -24.07 -10.09 -3.80
CA SER A 397 -24.21 -8.67 -3.50
C SER A 397 -22.92 -7.86 -3.68
N VAL A 398 -21.77 -8.46 -3.34
CA VAL A 398 -20.46 -7.83 -3.56
C VAL A 398 -20.20 -7.68 -5.07
N VAL A 399 -20.49 -8.72 -5.85
CA VAL A 399 -20.34 -8.72 -7.31
C VAL A 399 -21.28 -7.70 -7.93
N ASP A 400 -22.59 -7.76 -7.64
CA ASP A 400 -23.59 -6.83 -8.17
C ASP A 400 -23.25 -5.38 -7.84
N GLY A 401 -22.90 -5.08 -6.59
CA GLY A 401 -22.51 -3.73 -6.17
C GLY A 401 -21.27 -3.23 -6.89
N THR A 402 -20.25 -4.08 -7.00
CA THR A 402 -19.00 -3.76 -7.71
C THR A 402 -19.24 -3.54 -9.20
N MET A 403 -20.05 -4.39 -9.83
CA MET A 403 -20.42 -4.29 -11.24
C MET A 403 -21.23 -3.04 -11.52
N ASN A 404 -22.21 -2.72 -10.67
CA ASN A 404 -23.01 -1.49 -10.77
C ASN A 404 -22.15 -0.22 -10.73
N ILE A 405 -21.12 -0.19 -9.89
CA ILE A 405 -20.18 0.94 -9.84
C ILE A 405 -19.33 1.05 -11.10
N ILE A 406 -18.77 -0.07 -11.57
CA ILE A 406 -17.92 -0.08 -12.77
C ILE A 406 -18.75 0.26 -14.00
N ASN A 407 -20.01 -0.18 -14.03
CA ASN A 407 -20.92 0.01 -15.14
C ASN A 407 -21.71 1.31 -15.09
N THR A 408 -21.51 2.17 -14.07
CA THR A 408 -22.28 3.42 -13.90
C THR A 408 -22.24 4.32 -15.14
N GLU A 409 -21.12 4.35 -15.86
CA GLU A 409 -20.93 5.11 -17.11
C GLU A 409 -21.09 4.27 -18.38
N ALA A 410 -21.48 3.00 -18.27
CA ALA A 410 -21.49 2.06 -19.38
C ALA A 410 -20.18 2.07 -20.20
N PRO A 411 -19.02 1.82 -19.56
CA PRO A 411 -17.72 1.95 -20.20
C PRO A 411 -17.58 1.05 -21.43
N GLU A 412 -17.00 1.61 -22.50
CA GLU A 412 -16.58 0.86 -23.69
C GLU A 412 -15.07 0.62 -23.67
N ASN A 413 -14.63 -0.53 -24.21
CA ASN A 413 -13.21 -0.90 -24.35
C ASN A 413 -12.41 -0.84 -23.05
N LEU A 414 -13.01 -1.26 -21.93
CA LEU A 414 -12.39 -1.22 -20.61
C LEU A 414 -12.03 -2.62 -20.13
N GLU A 415 -10.79 -2.81 -19.69
CA GLU A 415 -10.37 -3.95 -18.90
C GLU A 415 -10.26 -3.56 -17.42
N VAL A 416 -10.97 -4.27 -16.55
CA VAL A 416 -10.87 -4.10 -15.10
C VAL A 416 -10.30 -5.36 -14.46
N GLU A 417 -9.33 -5.21 -13.56
CA GLU A 417 -8.81 -6.29 -12.74
C GLU A 417 -8.97 -5.95 -11.26
N ILE A 418 -9.86 -6.68 -10.59
CA ILE A 418 -10.13 -6.55 -9.17
C ILE A 418 -9.41 -7.67 -8.44
N MET A 419 -8.42 -7.29 -7.64
CA MET A 419 -7.48 -8.19 -7.01
C MET A 419 -7.75 -8.29 -5.52
N ASN A 420 -7.83 -9.55 -5.07
CA ASN A 420 -7.76 -9.96 -3.68
C ASN A 420 -8.89 -9.41 -2.78
N ILE A 421 -10.16 -9.58 -3.15
CA ILE A 421 -11.25 -9.32 -2.20
C ILE A 421 -11.23 -10.42 -1.14
N TYR A 422 -10.94 -10.08 0.11
CA TYR A 422 -10.87 -11.04 1.22
C TYR A 422 -12.21 -11.14 1.94
N LEU A 423 -12.84 -12.32 1.88
CA LEU A 423 -14.13 -12.61 2.48
C LEU A 423 -13.97 -13.32 3.83
N VAL A 424 -14.89 -13.04 4.76
CA VAL A 424 -14.86 -13.62 6.12
C VAL A 424 -15.85 -14.81 6.27
N TRP A 425 -16.81 -14.98 5.36
CA TRP A 425 -17.92 -15.94 5.48
C TRP A 425 -18.01 -16.83 4.22
N LYS A 426 -18.34 -18.12 4.40
CA LYS A 426 -18.33 -19.17 3.37
C LYS A 426 -19.53 -19.16 2.42
N ASN A 427 -20.55 -18.35 2.68
CA ASN A 427 -21.90 -18.80 2.37
C ASN A 427 -22.42 -18.52 0.94
N ASP A 428 -21.58 -18.30 -0.07
CA ASP A 428 -22.10 -18.13 -1.44
C ASP A 428 -21.11 -18.44 -2.57
N ILE A 429 -19.99 -19.15 -2.34
CA ILE A 429 -19.18 -19.64 -3.47
C ILE A 429 -19.94 -20.66 -4.32
N ASP A 430 -20.87 -21.39 -3.68
CA ASP A 430 -21.82 -22.28 -4.35
C ASP A 430 -22.55 -21.57 -5.51
N TYR A 431 -22.82 -20.26 -5.41
CA TYR A 431 -23.42 -19.49 -6.51
C TYR A 431 -22.63 -19.63 -7.82
N PHE A 432 -21.31 -19.47 -7.76
CA PHE A 432 -20.47 -19.60 -8.95
C PHE A 432 -20.19 -21.05 -9.33
N ASP A 433 -20.15 -21.96 -8.36
CA ASP A 433 -20.06 -23.40 -8.65
C ASP A 433 -21.30 -23.90 -9.38
N GLU A 434 -22.50 -23.51 -8.96
CA GLU A 434 -23.75 -23.83 -9.64
C GLU A 434 -23.80 -23.22 -11.05
N LEU A 435 -23.39 -21.96 -11.22
CA LEU A 435 -23.26 -21.35 -12.55
C LEU A 435 -22.22 -22.06 -13.43
N SER A 436 -21.14 -22.58 -12.83
CA SER A 436 -20.10 -23.29 -13.56
C SER A 436 -20.56 -24.66 -14.08
N LYS A 437 -21.47 -25.33 -13.36
CA LYS A 437 -22.07 -26.62 -13.74
C LYS A 437 -22.99 -26.51 -14.95
N GLN A 438 -23.54 -25.32 -15.24
CA GLN A 438 -24.37 -25.07 -16.41
C GLN A 438 -23.54 -24.97 -17.69
N LYS A 439 -24.11 -25.37 -18.84
CA LYS A 439 -23.43 -25.23 -20.14
C LYS A 439 -23.24 -23.75 -20.49
N PRO A 440 -22.16 -23.35 -21.19
CA PRO A 440 -21.87 -21.94 -21.45
C PRO A 440 -23.00 -21.13 -22.11
N HIS A 441 -23.84 -21.76 -22.93
CA HIS A 441 -24.97 -21.11 -23.62
C HIS A 441 -26.25 -21.03 -22.77
N GLU A 442 -26.31 -21.76 -21.65
CA GLU A 442 -27.44 -21.77 -20.71
C GLU A 442 -27.20 -20.81 -19.53
N ARG A 443 -25.96 -20.34 -19.35
CA ARG A 443 -25.60 -19.46 -18.24
C ARG A 443 -26.29 -18.10 -18.39
N PRO A 444 -27.06 -17.65 -17.38
CA PRO A 444 -27.62 -16.31 -17.40
C PRO A 444 -26.50 -15.25 -17.32
N ALA A 445 -26.82 -14.04 -17.75
CA ALA A 445 -25.99 -12.89 -17.43
C ALA A 445 -25.87 -12.74 -15.91
N VAL A 446 -24.66 -12.49 -15.42
CA VAL A 446 -24.40 -12.21 -14.00
C VAL A 446 -24.89 -10.81 -13.66
N TYR A 447 -24.72 -9.85 -14.58
CA TYR A 447 -25.15 -8.46 -14.42
C TYR A 447 -25.25 -7.77 -15.78
N GLU A 448 -26.35 -7.08 -16.12
CA GLU A 448 -26.51 -6.22 -17.33
C GLU A 448 -25.64 -6.60 -18.56
N ASP A 449 -25.89 -7.76 -19.17
CA ASP A 449 -25.15 -8.31 -20.33
C ASP A 449 -23.69 -8.78 -20.08
N PHE A 450 -23.23 -8.87 -18.83
CA PHE A 450 -21.98 -9.52 -18.46
C PHE A 450 -22.18 -11.01 -18.22
N TYR A 451 -21.41 -11.82 -18.94
CA TYR A 451 -21.44 -13.28 -18.87
C TYR A 451 -20.11 -13.83 -18.36
N ILE A 452 -20.15 -14.97 -17.68
CA ILE A 452 -18.93 -15.70 -17.28
C ILE A 452 -18.26 -16.25 -18.53
N SER A 453 -17.07 -15.75 -18.83
CA SER A 453 -16.25 -16.19 -19.97
C SER A 453 -15.24 -17.26 -19.60
N LYS A 454 -14.66 -17.19 -18.39
CA LYS A 454 -13.74 -18.21 -17.86
C LYS A 454 -14.25 -18.71 -16.52
N LEU A 455 -14.20 -20.04 -16.37
CA LEU A 455 -14.62 -20.71 -15.15
C LEU A 455 -13.71 -20.38 -13.97
N PRO A 456 -14.23 -20.52 -12.74
CA PRO A 456 -13.46 -20.25 -11.52
C PRO A 456 -12.27 -21.20 -11.44
N ASN A 457 -11.06 -20.65 -11.42
CA ASN A 457 -9.87 -21.44 -11.09
C ASN A 457 -9.48 -21.17 -9.65
N GLN A 458 -9.21 -22.23 -8.89
CA GLN A 458 -8.67 -22.12 -7.54
C GLN A 458 -7.27 -21.51 -7.59
N ILE A 459 -7.01 -20.59 -6.69
CA ILE A 459 -5.72 -19.95 -6.50
C ILE A 459 -5.38 -19.95 -5.02
N ASN A 460 -4.09 -20.10 -4.70
CA ASN A 460 -3.61 -20.04 -3.34
C ASN A 460 -2.65 -18.87 -3.22
N ILE A 461 -2.83 -18.03 -2.20
CA ILE A 461 -1.89 -16.97 -1.85
C ILE A 461 -1.55 -17.06 -0.38
N SER A 462 -0.35 -16.61 -0.02
CA SER A 462 0.05 -16.52 1.38
C SER A 462 0.49 -15.12 1.71
N HIS A 463 -0.03 -14.59 2.82
CA HIS A 463 0.35 -13.29 3.34
C HIS A 463 1.04 -13.43 4.69
N LYS A 464 2.03 -12.59 4.95
CA LYS A 464 2.60 -12.43 6.29
C LYS A 464 1.75 -11.41 7.06
N THR A 465 1.09 -11.88 8.11
CA THR A 465 0.23 -11.06 8.96
C THR A 465 0.81 -11.03 10.37
N LEU A 466 0.74 -9.88 11.03
CA LEU A 466 1.17 -9.76 12.42
C LEU A 466 0.14 -10.44 13.33
N ASN A 467 0.54 -11.50 14.03
CA ASN A 467 -0.21 -12.02 15.16
C ASN A 467 -0.10 -11.01 16.31
N LEU A 468 -1.21 -10.38 16.68
CA LEU A 468 -1.25 -9.34 17.71
C LEU A 468 -0.91 -9.85 19.11
N LYS A 469 -1.16 -11.14 19.38
CA LYS A 469 -0.93 -11.76 20.69
C LYS A 469 0.56 -11.92 20.96
N ASP A 470 1.27 -12.47 19.97
CA ASP A 470 2.70 -12.79 20.10
C ASP A 470 3.60 -11.72 19.48
N GLN A 471 3.02 -10.77 18.74
CA GLN A 471 3.73 -9.74 17.96
C GLN A 471 4.75 -10.33 16.97
N LEU A 472 4.40 -11.50 16.43
CA LEU A 472 5.19 -12.22 15.43
C LEU A 472 4.41 -12.26 14.12
N PHE A 473 5.14 -12.09 13.01
CA PHE A 473 4.54 -12.31 11.70
C PHE A 473 4.37 -13.80 11.47
N ILE A 474 3.13 -14.20 11.19
CA ILE A 474 2.76 -15.55 10.78
C ILE A 474 2.40 -15.55 9.30
N LYS A 475 2.76 -16.62 8.60
CA LYS A 475 2.28 -16.85 7.24
C LYS A 475 0.85 -17.38 7.34
N LYS A 476 -0.09 -16.66 6.74
CA LYS A 476 -1.49 -17.07 6.62
C LYS A 476 -1.77 -17.42 5.17
N GLU A 477 -2.24 -18.63 4.95
CA GLU A 477 -2.65 -19.09 3.63
C GLU A 477 -4.11 -18.74 3.38
N TRP A 478 -4.40 -18.41 2.13
CA TRP A 478 -5.70 -18.00 1.64
C TRP A 478 -5.97 -18.77 0.37
N ILE A 479 -7.10 -19.46 0.35
CA ILE A 479 -7.61 -20.13 -0.84
C ILE A 479 -8.64 -19.21 -1.47
N GLY A 480 -8.48 -18.98 -2.76
CA GLY A 480 -9.30 -18.06 -3.51
C GLY A 480 -9.71 -18.62 -4.86
N ARG A 481 -10.47 -17.80 -5.57
CA ARG A 481 -10.97 -18.09 -6.91
C ARG A 481 -10.84 -16.87 -7.81
N ARG A 482 -10.53 -17.13 -9.07
CA ARG A 482 -10.45 -16.11 -10.12
C ARG A 482 -11.55 -16.35 -11.16
N PHE A 483 -12.29 -15.30 -11.48
CA PHE A 483 -13.38 -15.28 -12.45
C PHE A 483 -13.10 -14.26 -13.55
N GLN A 484 -13.65 -14.48 -14.74
CA GLN A 484 -13.66 -13.48 -15.81
C GLN A 484 -15.08 -13.27 -16.34
N LEU A 485 -15.55 -12.04 -16.25
CA LEU A 485 -16.81 -11.58 -16.82
C LEU A 485 -16.53 -10.80 -18.11
N ILE A 486 -17.37 -10.97 -19.12
CA ILE A 486 -17.28 -10.24 -20.39
C ILE A 486 -18.63 -9.65 -20.78
N ASN A 487 -18.62 -8.38 -21.15
CA ASN A 487 -19.69 -7.75 -21.91
C ASN A 487 -19.22 -7.56 -23.35
N LYS A 488 -19.68 -8.44 -24.25
CA LYS A 488 -19.26 -8.45 -25.65
C LYS A 488 -19.70 -7.21 -26.42
N LYS A 489 -20.87 -6.63 -26.09
CA LYS A 489 -21.41 -5.45 -26.78
C LYS A 489 -20.53 -4.22 -26.55
N ARG A 490 -20.03 -4.06 -25.32
CA ARG A 490 -19.20 -2.91 -24.90
C ARG A 490 -17.69 -3.18 -24.99
N ASN A 491 -17.30 -4.39 -25.41
CA ASN A 491 -15.90 -4.86 -25.34
C ASN A 491 -15.27 -4.60 -23.95
N CYS A 492 -16.00 -4.97 -22.90
CA CYS A 492 -15.58 -4.74 -21.51
C CYS A 492 -15.29 -6.09 -20.82
N ILE A 493 -14.15 -6.17 -20.15
CA ILE A 493 -13.66 -7.39 -19.48
C ILE A 493 -13.41 -7.07 -18.02
N ILE A 494 -13.92 -7.92 -17.12
CA ILE A 494 -13.70 -7.79 -15.68
C ILE A 494 -13.12 -9.09 -15.15
N ASN A 495 -11.88 -9.02 -14.66
CA ASN A 495 -11.22 -10.09 -13.96
C ASN A 495 -11.40 -9.88 -12.46
N LEU A 496 -11.99 -10.84 -11.76
CA LEU A 496 -12.27 -10.75 -10.33
C LEU A 496 -11.52 -11.84 -9.58
N THR A 497 -10.81 -11.47 -8.52
CA THR A 497 -10.09 -12.40 -7.65
C THR A 497 -10.55 -12.25 -6.21
N MET A 498 -11.05 -13.33 -5.62
CA MET A 498 -11.61 -13.35 -4.27
C MET A 498 -10.96 -14.45 -3.44
N PHE A 499 -10.79 -14.23 -2.13
CA PHE A 499 -10.21 -15.19 -1.19
C PHE A 499 -11.13 -15.46 -0.02
N GLU A 500 -11.12 -16.71 0.43
CA GLU A 500 -11.74 -17.17 1.66
C GLU A 500 -10.67 -17.52 2.70
N ASN A 501 -11.04 -17.43 3.97
CA ASN A 501 -10.16 -17.78 5.08
C ASN A 501 -10.44 -19.21 5.55
N ASP A 502 -9.57 -20.14 5.18
CA ASP A 502 -9.72 -21.55 5.55
C ASP A 502 -9.77 -21.78 7.06
N HIS A 503 -9.11 -20.94 7.87
CA HIS A 503 -9.04 -21.13 9.31
C HIS A 503 -10.32 -20.73 10.07
N LEU A 504 -11.29 -20.10 9.41
CA LEU A 504 -12.63 -19.86 9.97
C LEU A 504 -13.61 -20.99 9.62
N LEU A 505 -13.19 -21.98 8.82
CA LEU A 505 -14.02 -23.10 8.36
C LEU A 505 -14.32 -24.13 9.46
N ASP A 506 -13.54 -24.17 10.54
CA ASP A 506 -13.64 -25.20 11.60
C ASP A 506 -14.47 -24.80 12.82
N LYS A 507 -15.21 -23.69 12.77
CA LYS A 507 -16.12 -23.30 13.87
C LYS A 507 -17.57 -23.28 13.40
N ASP A 508 -18.17 -24.47 13.39
CA ASP A 508 -19.61 -24.67 13.56
C ASP A 508 -20.06 -24.21 14.96
N GLN A 509 -19.97 -22.90 15.25
CA GLN A 509 -20.56 -22.32 16.44
C GLN A 509 -21.60 -21.27 16.04
N LYS A 510 -22.84 -21.61 16.40
CA LYS A 510 -24.02 -20.74 16.43
C LYS A 510 -23.64 -19.31 16.78
N ALA A 511 -24.10 -18.39 15.93
CA ALA A 511 -23.91 -16.96 16.05
C ALA A 511 -24.27 -16.44 17.46
N PRO A 512 -23.40 -15.70 18.14
CA PRO A 512 -23.87 -14.69 19.07
C PRO A 512 -24.45 -13.50 18.25
N PRO A 513 -25.46 -12.79 18.78
CA PRO A 513 -25.96 -11.59 18.14
C PRO A 513 -24.85 -10.54 18.01
N CYS A 514 -24.87 -9.81 16.89
CA CYS A 514 -23.98 -8.69 16.60
C CYS A 514 -23.68 -7.84 17.83
N PRO A 515 -22.42 -7.75 18.29
CA PRO A 515 -22.01 -6.60 19.06
C PRO A 515 -21.83 -5.40 18.12
N PRO A 516 -22.14 -4.16 18.54
CA PRO A 516 -21.77 -2.98 17.80
C PRO A 516 -20.25 -2.97 17.62
N LEU A 517 -19.81 -2.87 16.36
CA LEU A 517 -18.40 -2.84 15.97
C LEU A 517 -17.70 -1.60 16.55
N ARG A 518 -16.94 -1.78 17.64
CA ARG A 518 -15.82 -0.88 17.93
C ARG A 518 -14.71 -1.18 16.91
N LEU A 519 -14.53 -0.24 16.00
CA LEU A 519 -13.46 -0.15 15.01
C LEU A 519 -12.09 -0.52 15.62
N LEU A 520 -11.42 -1.53 15.05
CA LEU A 520 -10.04 -1.86 15.39
C LEU A 520 -9.11 -0.90 14.62
N TRP A 521 -8.82 0.22 15.32
CA TRP A 521 -7.91 1.38 15.08
C TRP A 521 -8.44 2.63 14.33
N PRO A 522 -8.12 3.84 14.84
CA PRO A 522 -8.55 4.42 16.11
C PRO A 522 -9.78 5.32 15.89
N LEU A 523 -10.86 5.12 16.64
CA LEU A 523 -11.73 6.24 17.01
C LEU A 523 -11.04 6.99 18.15
N GLY A 524 -10.90 8.30 17.98
CA GLY A 524 -10.73 9.21 19.10
C GLY A 524 -11.91 9.02 20.07
N SER A 525 -11.61 9.17 21.35
CA SER A 525 -12.52 9.07 22.47
C SER A 525 -13.79 9.89 22.26
N TYR A 526 -14.94 9.20 22.19
CA TYR A 526 -16.21 9.71 22.69
C TYR A 526 -16.31 9.20 24.13
N GLU A 527 -16.20 10.11 25.10
CA GLU A 527 -16.80 9.93 26.41
C GLU A 527 -18.07 10.80 26.41
N GLU A 528 -19.22 10.12 26.52
CA GLU A 528 -20.48 10.76 26.88
C GLU A 528 -20.42 11.12 28.37
N ASN A 529 -20.60 12.41 28.65
CA ASN A 529 -21.38 12.91 29.78
C ASN A 529 -22.24 14.05 29.26
#